data_AF-A0A538QMF5-F1
#
_entry.id   AF-A0A538QMF5-F1
#
_cell.length_a   1.000
_cell.length_b   1.000
_cell.length_c   1.000
_cell.angle_alpha   90.00
_cell.angle_beta   90.00
_cell.angle_gamma   90.00
#
_symmetry.space_group_name_H-M   'P 1'
#
loop_
_entity.id
_entity.type
_entity.pdbx_description
1 polymer ?
#
loop_
_entity_poly.entity_id
_entity_poly.type
_entity_poly.pdbx_seq_one_letter_code
_entity_poly.pdbx_strand_id
1 'polypeptide(L)'
;LDNVLAVAAAARGDFVLIVLGIALSLPIVVWGAGWLARLMNRHTWIVWLGGGILGKVAGQMILEDRLVHRWPLAHGVEYDLPGGIAVNVHPLPLALGAVILAIGWWVGRRRHAELPENV
;
A
#
# COMPACT_ATOMS: atom_id res chain seq x y z
N LEU A 1 8.86 5.99 3.83
CA LEU A 1 9.75 6.61 4.84
C LEU A 1 9.56 5.95 6.20
N ASP A 2 8.38 5.38 6.45
CA ASP A 2 7.94 4.80 7.72
C ASP A 2 8.85 3.67 8.23
N ASN A 3 9.37 2.83 7.33
CA ASN A 3 10.31 1.75 7.71
C ASN A 3 11.65 2.29 8.23
N VAL A 4 12.11 3.43 7.71
CA VAL A 4 13.33 4.11 8.20
C VAL A 4 13.01 4.91 9.46
N LEU A 5 11.83 5.54 9.51
CA LEU A 5 11.34 6.23 10.71
C LEU A 5 11.15 5.28 11.89
N ALA A 6 10.75 4.03 11.66
CA ALA A 6 10.64 2.99 12.68
C ALA A 6 12.00 2.60 13.24
N VAL A 7 13.02 2.44 12.39
CA VAL A 7 14.41 2.22 12.81
C VAL A 7 14.92 3.44 13.60
N ALA A 8 14.60 4.65 13.15
CA ALA A 8 14.95 5.88 13.86
C ALA A 8 14.29 5.98 15.24
N ALA A 9 13.02 5.59 15.36
CA ALA A 9 12.29 5.57 16.62
C ALA A 9 12.85 4.51 17.59
N ALA A 10 13.20 3.32 17.08
CA ALA A 10 13.81 2.25 17.88
C ALA A 10 15.20 2.64 18.42
N ALA A 11 15.96 3.44 17.67
CA ALA A 11 17.28 3.92 18.05
C ALA A 11 17.26 4.99 19.17
N ARG A 12 16.08 5.48 19.59
CA ARG A 12 15.90 6.45 20.71
C ARG A 12 16.85 7.66 20.66
N GLY A 13 17.14 8.17 19.46
CA GLY A 13 17.99 9.36 19.26
C GLY A 13 19.49 9.08 19.13
N ASP A 14 19.94 7.83 19.22
CA ASP A 14 21.34 7.48 18.95
C ASP A 14 21.58 7.43 17.43
N PHE A 15 22.29 8.42 16.92
CA PHE A 15 22.59 8.55 15.49
C PHE A 15 23.37 7.35 14.93
N VAL A 16 24.26 6.74 15.73
CA VAL A 16 25.06 5.60 15.30
C VAL A 16 24.16 4.40 15.05
N LEU A 17 23.21 4.13 15.95
CA LEU A 17 22.24 3.04 15.80
C LEU A 17 21.33 3.22 14.57
N ILE A 18 20.92 4.46 14.26
CA ILE A 18 20.12 4.78 13.07
C ILE A 18 20.90 4.44 11.79
N VAL A 19 22.13 4.97 11.70
CA VAL A 19 22.99 4.76 10.53
C VAL A 19 23.27 3.28 10.33
N LEU A 20 23.57 2.55 11.41
CA LEU A 20 23.85 1.11 11.35
C LEU A 20 22.60 0.32 10.92
N GLY A 21 21.42 0.66 11.44
CA GLY A 21 20.16 0.04 11.05
C GLY A 21 19.82 0.23 9.57
N ILE A 22 20.02 1.44 9.03
CA ILE A 22 19.81 1.74 7.61
C ILE A 22 20.87 1.05 6.75
N ALA A 23 22.14 1.14 7.16
CA ALA A 23 23.27 0.54 6.46
C ALA A 23 23.14 -0.99 6.34
N LEU A 24 22.53 -1.65 7.32
CA LEU A 24 22.25 -3.08 7.25
C LEU A 24 20.96 -3.40 6.46
N SER A 25 19.91 -2.59 6.61
CA SER A 25 18.61 -2.83 5.97
C SER A 25 18.65 -2.67 4.45
N LEU A 26 19.30 -1.61 3.96
CA LEU A 26 19.27 -1.25 2.54
C LEU A 26 19.92 -2.31 1.62
N PRO A 27 21.10 -2.87 1.94
CA PRO A 27 21.71 -3.94 1.16
C PRO A 27 20.85 -5.21 1.14
N ILE A 28 20.27 -5.59 2.29
CA ILE A 28 19.38 -6.76 2.39
C ILE A 28 18.18 -6.60 1.45
N VAL A 29 17.54 -5.43 1.45
CA VAL A 29 16.40 -5.14 0.57
C VAL A 29 16.82 -5.15 -0.90
N VAL A 30 17.95 -4.55 -1.25
CA VAL A 30 18.44 -4.49 -2.65
C VAL A 30 18.78 -5.89 -3.19
N TRP A 31 19.51 -6.70 -2.42
CA TRP A 31 19.81 -8.08 -2.82
C TRP A 31 18.56 -8.96 -2.85
N GLY A 32 17.69 -8.82 -1.83
CA GLY A 32 16.41 -9.54 -1.75
C GLY A 32 15.50 -9.21 -2.93
N ALA A 33 15.41 -7.94 -3.34
CA ALA A 33 14.65 -7.52 -4.50
C ALA A 33 15.19 -8.13 -5.81
N GLY A 34 16.51 -8.26 -5.96
CA GLY A 34 17.11 -8.93 -7.10
C GLY A 34 16.75 -10.43 -7.17
N TRP A 35 16.77 -11.12 -6.03
CA TRP A 35 16.32 -12.52 -5.94
C TRP A 35 14.83 -12.66 -6.21
N LEU A 36 14.00 -11.79 -5.63
CA LEU A 36 12.56 -11.78 -5.83
C LEU A 36 12.20 -11.50 -7.30
N ALA A 37 12.87 -10.56 -7.95
CA ALA A 37 12.66 -10.25 -9.36
C ALA A 37 12.94 -11.47 -10.26
N ARG A 38 14.02 -12.22 -10.00
CA ARG A 38 14.30 -13.48 -10.70
C ARG A 38 13.19 -14.51 -10.48
N LEU A 39 12.65 -14.57 -9.26
CA LEU A 39 11.58 -15.49 -8.92
C LEU A 39 10.25 -15.10 -9.60
N MET A 40 9.94 -13.80 -9.67
CA MET A 40 8.78 -13.26 -10.40
C MET A 40 8.87 -13.54 -11.90
N ASN A 41 10.06 -13.46 -12.50
CA ASN A 41 10.28 -13.82 -13.91
C ASN A 41 10.01 -15.31 -14.18
N ARG A 42 10.23 -16.18 -13.21
CA ARG A 42 9.97 -17.62 -13.33
C ARG A 42 8.53 -17.99 -12.96
N HIS A 43 7.90 -17.27 -12.04
CA HIS A 43 6.59 -17.59 -11.47
C HIS A 43 5.70 -16.34 -11.40
N THR A 44 4.90 -16.13 -12.44
CA THR A 44 4.02 -14.95 -12.56
C THR A 44 2.97 -14.84 -11.45
N TRP A 45 2.55 -15.94 -10.83
CA TRP A 45 1.58 -15.92 -9.72
C TRP A 45 2.09 -15.13 -8.50
N ILE A 46 3.41 -15.00 -8.33
CA ILE A 46 4.03 -14.23 -7.26
C ILE A 46 3.79 -12.73 -7.44
N VAL A 47 3.65 -12.26 -8.68
CA VAL A 47 3.32 -10.86 -8.97
C VAL A 47 1.93 -10.53 -8.44
N TRP A 48 0.95 -11.42 -8.66
CA TRP A 48 -0.40 -11.28 -8.15
C TRP A 48 -0.44 -11.33 -6.62
N LEU A 49 0.28 -12.28 -6.02
CA LEU A 49 0.36 -12.40 -4.56
C LEU A 49 1.06 -11.18 -3.93
N GLY A 50 2.20 -10.75 -4.48
CA GLY A 50 2.94 -9.59 -4.03
C GLY A 50 2.14 -8.30 -4.18
N GLY A 51 1.46 -8.11 -5.32
CA GLY A 51 0.58 -6.97 -5.55
C GLY A 51 -0.60 -6.94 -4.59
N GLY A 52 -1.20 -8.10 -4.28
CA GLY A 52 -2.28 -8.20 -3.29
C GLY A 52 -1.83 -7.84 -1.88
N ILE A 53 -0.67 -8.36 -1.44
CA ILE A 53 -0.10 -8.02 -0.13
C ILE A 53 0.25 -6.53 -0.05
N LEU A 54 0.92 -5.99 -1.07
CA LEU A 54 1.28 -4.57 -1.13
C LEU A 54 0.04 -3.67 -1.13
N GLY A 55 -1.01 -4.04 -1.86
CA GLY A 55 -2.28 -3.33 -1.87
C GLY A 55 -2.98 -3.34 -0.51
N LYS A 56 -2.99 -4.49 0.18
CA LYS A 56 -3.52 -4.60 1.56
C LYS A 56 -2.76 -3.70 2.52
N VAL A 57 -1.42 -3.79 2.53
CA VAL A 57 -0.57 -2.99 3.43
C VAL A 57 -0.72 -1.50 3.13
N ALA A 58 -0.68 -1.09 1.86
CA ALA A 58 -0.89 0.31 1.47
C ALA A 58 -2.27 0.81 1.89
N GLY A 59 -3.33 0.02 1.70
CA GLY A 59 -4.68 0.35 2.16
C GLY A 59 -4.73 0.54 3.67
N GLN A 60 -4.12 -0.37 4.45
CA GLN A 60 -4.03 -0.23 5.90
C GLN A 60 -3.25 1.02 6.32
N MET A 61 -2.12 1.32 5.68
CA MET A 61 -1.33 2.51 5.97
C MET A 61 -2.11 3.81 5.71
N ILE A 62 -2.90 3.86 4.64
CA ILE A 62 -3.75 5.02 4.37
C ILE A 62 -4.85 5.12 5.44
N LEU A 63 -5.50 4.01 5.79
CA LEU A 63 -6.56 4.00 6.79
C LEU A 63 -6.06 4.38 8.19
N GLU A 64 -4.84 3.96 8.55
CA GLU A 64 -4.21 4.24 9.85
C GLU A 64 -3.62 5.66 9.95
N ASP A 65 -3.53 6.41 8.85
CA ASP A 65 -3.07 7.79 8.88
C ASP A 65 -4.01 8.67 9.75
N ARG A 66 -3.42 9.50 10.61
CA ARG A 66 -4.15 10.44 11.47
C ARG A 66 -4.94 11.48 10.67
N LEU A 67 -4.48 11.84 9.47
CA LEU A 67 -5.23 12.74 8.59
C LEU A 67 -6.57 12.13 8.16
N VAL A 68 -6.56 10.81 7.90
CA VAL A 68 -7.75 10.05 7.53
C VAL A 68 -8.69 9.94 8.73
N HIS A 69 -8.19 9.66 9.92
CA HIS A 69 -9.01 9.61 11.15
C HIS A 69 -9.62 10.96 11.56
N ARG A 70 -8.98 12.08 11.23
CA ARG A 70 -9.47 13.43 11.56
C ARG A 70 -10.53 13.94 10.58
N TRP A 71 -10.71 13.27 9.43
CA TRP A 71 -11.68 13.70 8.43
C TRP A 71 -13.11 13.46 8.92
N PRO A 72 -14.05 14.41 8.80
CA PRO A 72 -15.43 14.27 9.30
C PRO A 72 -16.16 13.00 8.80
N LEU A 73 -15.89 12.60 7.56
CA LEU A 73 -16.38 11.37 6.90
C LEU A 73 -15.75 10.06 7.43
N ALA A 74 -14.79 10.12 8.36
CA ALA A 74 -14.22 8.93 9.01
C ALA A 74 -15.11 8.41 10.14
N HIS A 75 -15.93 9.28 10.75
CA HIS A 75 -16.96 8.86 11.69
C HIS A 75 -17.99 8.05 10.92
N GLY A 76 -18.23 6.81 11.38
CA GLY A 76 -19.20 5.90 10.76
C GLY A 76 -20.55 6.58 10.67
N VAL A 77 -21.15 6.55 9.48
CA VAL A 77 -22.54 6.93 9.32
C VAL A 77 -23.35 5.68 9.61
N GLU A 78 -24.04 5.68 10.73
CA GLU A 78 -24.93 4.59 11.11
C GLU A 78 -26.23 4.75 10.32
N TYR A 79 -26.48 3.83 9.38
CA TYR A 79 -27.75 3.76 8.69
C TYR A 79 -28.61 2.70 9.36
N ASP A 80 -29.73 3.12 9.93
CA ASP A 80 -30.73 2.21 10.47
C ASP A 80 -31.67 1.79 9.33
N LEU A 81 -31.55 0.54 8.88
CA LEU A 81 -32.41 0.01 7.83
C LEU A 81 -33.77 -0.41 8.42
N PRO A 82 -34.86 -0.26 7.65
CA PRO A 82 -36.18 -0.76 8.06
C PRO A 82 -36.10 -2.25 8.39
N GLY A 83 -36.33 -2.61 9.66
CA GLY A 83 -36.15 -3.98 10.17
C GLY A 83 -35.21 -4.10 11.38
N GLY A 84 -34.63 -2.99 11.88
CA GLY A 84 -33.79 -2.99 13.08
C GLY A 84 -32.35 -3.43 12.84
N ILE A 85 -31.89 -3.34 11.59
CA ILE A 85 -30.51 -3.65 11.21
C ILE A 85 -29.76 -2.33 11.10
N ALA A 86 -28.97 -2.02 12.13
CA ALA A 86 -28.02 -0.91 12.09
C ALA A 86 -26.75 -1.33 11.33
N VAL A 87 -26.42 -0.62 10.25
CA VAL A 87 -25.18 -0.83 9.50
C VAL A 87 -24.32 0.41 9.64
N ASN A 88 -23.16 0.24 10.29
CA ASN A 88 -22.13 1.26 10.34
C ASN A 88 -21.31 1.20 9.05
N VAL A 89 -21.58 2.12 8.12
CA VAL A 89 -20.74 2.31 6.94
C VAL A 89 -19.78 3.46 7.21
N HIS A 90 -18.49 3.18 7.13
CA HIS A 90 -17.50 4.23 7.00
C HIS A 90 -17.43 4.57 5.50
N PRO A 91 -17.85 5.78 5.07
CA PRO A 91 -17.81 6.15 3.65
C PRO A 91 -16.39 6.35 3.13
N LEU A 92 -15.43 6.60 4.04
CA LEU A 92 -14.05 6.92 3.71
C LEU A 92 -13.27 5.75 3.03
N PRO A 93 -13.25 4.51 3.57
CA PRO A 93 -12.57 3.38 2.92
C PRO A 93 -13.16 3.04 1.56
N LEU A 94 -14.47 3.18 1.39
CA LEU A 94 -15.17 2.92 0.13
C LEU A 94 -14.83 3.96 -0.94
N ALA A 95 -14.88 5.24 -0.59
CA ALA A 95 -14.50 6.33 -1.49
C ALA A 95 -13.01 6.24 -1.89
N LEU A 96 -12.14 5.95 -0.93
CA LEU A 96 -10.71 5.83 -1.15
C LEU A 96 -10.36 4.60 -2.01
N GLY A 97 -11.03 3.47 -1.76
CA GLY A 97 -10.96 2.28 -2.61
C GLY A 97 -11.42 2.56 -4.05
N ALA A 98 -12.55 3.27 -4.23
CA ALA A 98 -13.05 3.64 -5.55
C ALA A 98 -12.08 4.57 -6.30
N VAL A 99 -11.48 5.56 -5.62
CA VAL A 99 -10.46 6.45 -6.19
C VAL A 99 -9.20 5.66 -6.59
N ILE A 100 -8.72 4.76 -5.75
CA ILE A 100 -7.55 3.91 -6.05
C ILE A 100 -7.83 3.03 -7.26
N LEU A 101 -9.01 2.41 -7.34
CA LEU A 101 -9.40 1.60 -8.50
C LEU A 101 -9.53 2.44 -9.78
N ALA A 102 -10.10 3.64 -9.69
CA ALA A 102 -10.21 4.56 -10.82
C ALA A 102 -8.83 5.03 -11.32
N ILE A 103 -7.91 5.37 -10.41
CA ILE A 103 -6.53 5.73 -10.75
C ILE A 103 -5.79 4.53 -11.36
N GLY A 104 -5.91 3.35 -10.75
CA GLY A 104 -5.29 2.12 -11.26
C GLY A 104 -5.76 1.78 -12.68
N TRP A 105 -7.06 1.92 -12.93
CA TRP A 105 -7.65 1.74 -14.26
C TRP A 105 -7.18 2.82 -15.27
N TRP A 106 -7.09 4.08 -14.85
CA TRP A 106 -6.63 5.17 -15.71
C TRP A 106 -5.15 5.03 -16.10
N VAL A 107 -4.30 4.64 -15.14
CA VAL A 107 -2.87 4.40 -15.38
C VAL A 107 -2.67 3.15 -16.23
N GLY A 108 -3.44 2.08 -15.98
CA GLY A 108 -3.40 0.85 -16.78
C GLY A 108 -3.80 1.07 -18.24
N ARG A 109 -4.76 1.96 -18.50
CA ARG A 109 -5.18 2.34 -19.86
C ARG A 109 -4.08 3.01 -20.69
N ARG A 110 -3.07 3.62 -20.07
CA ARG A 110 -1.96 4.27 -20.80
C ARG A 110 -0.89 3.29 -21.30
N ARG A 111 -0.94 2.01 -20.94
CA ARG A 111 0.08 0.99 -21.31
C ARG A 111 -0.32 0.06 -22.46
N HIS A 112 -1.50 0.22 -23.06
CA HIS A 112 -1.99 -0.60 -24.18
C HIS A 112 -1.89 0.09 -25.56
N ALA A 113 -1.01 1.08 -25.74
CA ALA A 113 -0.94 1.87 -26.97
C ALA A 113 0.31 1.65 -27.85
N GLU A 114 1.16 0.66 -27.58
CA GLU A 114 2.29 0.29 -28.43
C GLU A 114 2.38 -1.25 -28.39
N LEU A 115 2.09 -1.99 -29.46
CA LEU A 115 3.03 -2.33 -30.55
C LEU A 115 2.27 -2.65 -31.86
N PRO A 116 2.54 -1.99 -32.99
CA PRO A 116 2.38 -2.62 -34.29
C PRO A 116 3.48 -3.69 -34.46
N GLU A 117 3.03 -4.90 -34.77
CA GLU A 117 3.83 -6.08 -35.10
C GLU A 117 4.41 -5.92 -36.51
N ASN A 118 5.65 -5.43 -36.61
CA ASN A 118 6.44 -5.46 -37.84
C ASN A 118 7.94 -5.18 -37.58
N VAL A 119 8.71 -6.21 -37.21
CA VAL A 119 9.99 -6.64 -37.82
C VAL A 119 10.23 -8.11 -37.49
#